data_AF-A0A8T2PQI2-F1
#
_entry.id   AF-A0A8T2PQI2-F1
#
_cell.length_a   1.000
_cell.length_b   1.000
_cell.length_c   1.000
_cell.angle_alpha   90.00
_cell.angle_beta   90.00
_cell.angle_gamma   90.00
#
_symmetry.space_group_name_H-M   'P 1'
#
loop_
_entity.id
_entity.type
_entity.pdbx_description
1 polymer ?
#
loop_
_entity_poly.entity_id
_entity_poly.type
_entity_poly.pdbx_seq_one_letter_code
_entity_poly.pdbx_strand_id
1 'polypeptide(L)'
;MFYPSAAEDEATTLFRATTLASTLMEQYMKATATPFVHHALKDTILKIMECKQSCEVMHDCKPLFTRDLLPSPAEVELNPSKLEKNEDVSLNLAHLLNILSELVEKIFMAAEILPPGFVFLRLICPAILNPRMFNIIADPPSSTAARTLTLVAKSVQNLANLVEFGAKEPYMEGVNPFIKNNKHRMIMFLDELGNVPDLPDTTEHFRTDLSRDLAALHEICVSHSDGLRTLSNERGAQQHVLKKLLAITELLQQRQVHYAMSNSNR
;
A
#
# COMPACT_ATOMS: atom_id res chain seq x y z
N MET A 1 16.05 -12.31 -0.45
CA MET A 1 14.93 -13.17 -0.02
C MET A 1 14.59 -12.85 1.43
N PHE A 2 13.57 -12.03 1.68
CA PHE A 2 13.10 -11.78 3.04
C PHE A 2 12.24 -12.98 3.46
N TYR A 3 12.76 -13.82 4.35
CA TYR A 3 11.95 -14.86 4.98
C TYR A 3 10.91 -14.19 5.89
N PRO A 4 9.61 -14.42 5.68
CA PRO A 4 8.61 -14.01 6.65
C PRO A 4 8.88 -14.74 7.97
N SER A 5 8.54 -14.11 9.09
CA SER A 5 8.65 -14.76 10.40
C SER A 5 7.92 -16.11 10.35
N ALA A 6 8.48 -17.11 11.03
CA ALA A 6 7.97 -18.49 11.15
C ALA A 6 6.59 -18.62 11.84
N ALA A 7 5.74 -17.60 11.75
CA ALA A 7 4.45 -17.46 12.43
C ALA A 7 3.26 -17.27 11.46
N GLU A 8 3.48 -17.12 10.15
CA GLU A 8 2.39 -17.04 9.17
C GLU A 8 2.25 -18.39 8.44
N ASP A 9 1.35 -19.26 8.94
CA ASP A 9 1.12 -20.63 8.45
C ASP A 9 0.37 -20.71 7.09
N GLU A 10 -0.13 -19.58 6.55
CA GLU A 10 -0.85 -19.56 5.27
C GLU A 10 -0.31 -18.49 4.30
N ALA A 11 0.21 -18.93 3.15
CA ALA A 11 0.69 -18.08 2.06
C ALA A 11 -0.38 -17.07 1.55
N THR A 12 -1.67 -17.35 1.76
CA THR A 12 -2.80 -16.49 1.39
C THR A 12 -3.05 -15.34 2.36
N THR A 13 -2.49 -15.41 3.57
CA THR A 13 -2.55 -14.36 4.61
C THR A 13 -1.23 -13.64 4.81
N LEU A 14 -0.17 -14.17 4.18
CA LEU A 14 1.15 -13.58 4.17
C LEU A 14 1.03 -12.10 3.81
N PHE A 15 1.57 -11.24 4.68
CA PHE A 15 1.54 -9.79 4.43
C PHE A 15 0.11 -9.16 4.43
N ARG A 16 -0.87 -9.71 5.15
CA ARG A 16 -2.14 -8.99 5.43
C ARG A 16 -2.12 -8.21 6.75
N ALA A 17 -1.30 -8.63 7.71
CA ALA A 17 -1.17 -7.96 8.99
C ALA A 17 -0.30 -6.70 8.89
N THR A 18 -0.68 -5.66 9.64
CA THR A 18 0.16 -4.47 9.85
C THR A 18 1.28 -4.82 10.85
N THR A 19 2.44 -5.13 10.31
CA THR A 19 3.68 -5.43 11.04
C THR A 19 4.78 -4.43 10.68
N LEU A 20 5.83 -4.35 11.50
CA LEU A 20 7.02 -3.54 11.17
C LEU A 20 7.57 -3.87 9.78
N ALA A 21 7.60 -5.16 9.41
CA ALA A 21 8.04 -5.58 8.08
C ALA A 21 7.14 -5.03 6.96
N SER A 22 5.82 -5.07 7.13
CA SER A 22 4.89 -4.49 6.16
C SER A 22 5.01 -2.98 6.05
N THR A 23 5.17 -2.27 7.17
CA THR A 23 5.31 -0.81 7.19
C THR A 23 6.63 -0.37 6.56
N LEU A 24 7.73 -1.07 6.85
CA LEU A 24 9.02 -0.81 6.21
C LEU A 24 8.97 -1.02 4.70
N MET A 25 8.29 -2.09 4.26
CA MET A 25 8.07 -2.36 2.83
C MET A 25 7.26 -1.24 2.18
N GLU A 26 6.18 -0.77 2.81
CA GLU A 26 5.39 0.37 2.31
C GLU A 26 6.21 1.66 2.20
N GLN A 27 7.00 2.01 3.23
CA GLN A 27 7.85 3.20 3.19
C GLN A 27 8.94 3.08 2.12
N TYR A 28 9.56 1.90 1.98
CA TYR A 28 10.55 1.64 0.96
C TYR A 28 9.96 1.76 -0.45
N MET A 29 8.80 1.15 -0.70
CA MET A 29 8.12 1.25 -1.99
C MET A 29 7.69 2.69 -2.29
N LYS A 30 7.22 3.44 -1.28
CA LYS A 30 6.91 4.86 -1.45
C LYS A 30 8.15 5.65 -1.88
N ALA A 31 9.30 5.40 -1.25
CA ALA A 31 10.55 6.11 -1.56
C ALA A 31 11.09 5.77 -2.95
N THR A 32 11.02 4.51 -3.37
CA THR A 32 11.69 4.01 -4.58
C THR A 32 10.80 3.92 -5.82
N ALA A 33 9.51 3.62 -5.65
CA ALA A 33 8.59 3.36 -6.75
C ALA A 33 7.70 4.56 -7.10
N THR A 34 7.95 5.75 -6.51
CA THR A 34 7.23 6.99 -6.88
C THR A 34 7.31 7.30 -8.39
N PRO A 35 8.47 7.19 -9.07
CA PRO A 35 8.54 7.42 -10.52
C PRO A 35 7.64 6.48 -11.31
N PHE A 36 7.64 5.19 -10.96
CA PHE A 36 6.74 4.20 -11.53
C PHE A 36 5.26 4.55 -11.32
N VAL A 37 4.88 4.89 -10.07
CA VAL A 37 3.51 5.27 -9.74
C VAL A 37 3.04 6.49 -10.54
N HIS A 38 3.91 7.50 -10.70
CA HIS A 38 3.58 8.67 -11.52
C HIS A 38 3.40 8.29 -12.98
N HIS A 39 4.32 7.50 -13.55
CA HIS A 39 4.24 7.10 -14.95
C HIS A 39 3.00 6.23 -15.24
N ALA A 40 2.70 5.27 -14.37
CA ALA A 40 1.62 4.31 -14.57
C ALA A 40 0.23 4.90 -14.27
N LEU A 41 0.10 5.72 -13.22
CA LEU A 41 -1.21 6.06 -12.65
C LEU A 41 -1.62 7.52 -12.81
N LYS A 42 -0.67 8.47 -12.89
CA LYS A 42 -0.96 9.90 -12.74
C LYS A 42 -1.99 10.42 -13.73
N ASP A 43 -1.77 10.21 -15.02
CA ASP A 43 -2.65 10.75 -16.06
C ASP A 43 -4.06 10.19 -15.95
N THR A 44 -4.18 8.89 -15.66
CA THR A 44 -5.47 8.24 -15.50
C THR A 44 -6.20 8.75 -14.26
N ILE A 45 -5.49 8.95 -13.14
CA ILE A 45 -6.07 9.52 -11.92
C ILE A 45 -6.52 10.96 -12.14
N LEU A 46 -5.71 11.81 -12.78
CA LEU A 46 -6.09 13.19 -13.08
C LEU A 46 -7.32 13.25 -14.00
N LYS A 47 -7.39 12.37 -15.00
CA LYS A 47 -8.58 12.23 -15.86
C LYS A 47 -9.83 11.85 -15.06
N ILE A 48 -9.71 10.95 -14.07
CA ILE A 48 -10.82 10.59 -13.18
C ILE A 48 -11.24 11.78 -12.29
N MET A 49 -10.28 12.57 -11.81
CA MET A 49 -10.53 13.75 -10.97
C MET A 49 -11.31 14.84 -11.73
N GLU A 50 -11.03 15.02 -13.02
CA GLU A 50 -11.70 15.99 -13.89
C GLU A 50 -13.03 15.47 -14.46
N CYS A 51 -13.25 14.14 -14.42
CA CYS A 51 -14.43 13.53 -15.00
C CYS A 51 -15.69 13.79 -14.17
N LYS A 52 -16.75 14.25 -14.84
CA LYS A 52 -18.10 14.38 -14.25
C LYS A 52 -18.97 13.13 -14.47
N GLN A 53 -18.53 12.20 -15.31
CA GLN A 53 -19.26 10.96 -15.60
C GLN A 53 -19.17 10.01 -14.41
N SER A 54 -20.31 9.44 -14.02
CA SER A 54 -20.36 8.40 -12.99
C SER A 54 -19.82 7.08 -13.53
N CYS A 55 -19.12 6.31 -12.69
CA CYS A 55 -18.80 4.91 -12.96
C CYS A 55 -19.66 3.95 -12.14
N GLU A 56 -20.80 4.41 -11.62
CA GLU A 56 -21.71 3.57 -10.84
C GLU A 56 -22.25 2.43 -11.70
N VAL A 57 -21.74 1.23 -11.41
CA VAL A 57 -22.31 -0.05 -11.81
C VAL A 57 -23.10 -0.55 -10.62
N MET A 58 -24.42 -0.40 -10.66
CA MET A 58 -25.33 -0.98 -9.66
C MET A 58 -26.33 -1.89 -10.36
N HIS A 59 -26.51 -3.07 -9.76
CA HIS A 59 -27.74 -3.85 -9.88
C HIS A 59 -28.25 -4.04 -8.44
N ASP A 60 -29.54 -3.83 -8.21
CA ASP A 60 -30.19 -3.88 -6.90
C ASP A 60 -29.69 -5.04 -6.04
N CYS A 61 -28.99 -4.74 -4.94
CA CYS A 61 -28.79 -5.67 -3.85
C CYS A 61 -29.44 -5.08 -2.59
N LYS A 62 -30.60 -5.63 -2.24
CA LYS A 62 -31.22 -5.47 -0.93
C LYS A 62 -30.17 -5.71 0.18
N PRO A 63 -30.22 -4.99 1.32
CA PRO A 63 -29.28 -5.20 2.40
C PRO A 63 -29.59 -6.56 3.05
N LEU A 64 -28.78 -7.57 2.77
CA LEU A 64 -28.72 -8.77 3.59
C LEU A 64 -27.73 -8.48 4.71
N PHE A 65 -28.28 -8.06 5.84
CA PHE A 65 -27.64 -8.10 7.15
C PHE A 65 -27.04 -9.51 7.36
N THR A 66 -25.72 -9.64 7.25
CA THR A 66 -24.99 -10.70 7.94
C THR A 66 -24.10 -10.04 8.98
N ARG A 67 -24.65 -10.04 10.19
CA ARG A 67 -24.00 -9.85 11.47
C ARG A 67 -22.72 -10.71 11.51
N ASP A 68 -21.65 -10.14 12.06
CA ASP A 68 -20.36 -10.78 12.42
C ASP A 68 -19.18 -10.53 11.47
N LEU A 69 -18.77 -9.26 11.34
CA LEU A 69 -17.36 -8.82 11.36
C LEU A 69 -17.33 -7.30 11.67
N LEU A 70 -16.41 -6.91 12.55
CA LEU A 70 -16.28 -5.57 13.14
C LEU A 70 -16.19 -4.46 12.06
N PRO A 71 -16.94 -3.34 12.17
CA PRO A 71 -16.98 -2.32 11.13
C PRO A 71 -15.71 -1.45 11.13
N SER A 72 -15.07 -1.32 9.97
CA SER A 72 -14.10 -0.24 9.70
C SER A 72 -14.88 1.03 9.33
N PRO A 73 -14.50 2.22 9.84
CA PRO A 73 -15.25 3.45 9.62
C PRO A 73 -14.96 4.04 8.24
N ALA A 74 -15.55 3.46 7.19
CA ALA A 74 -15.62 4.08 5.86
C ALA A 74 -16.74 3.51 4.96
N GLU A 75 -17.65 2.68 5.48
CA GLU A 75 -18.82 2.23 4.72
C GLU A 75 -19.87 3.35 4.72
N VAL A 76 -19.75 4.26 3.76
CA VAL A 76 -20.82 5.17 3.40
C VAL A 76 -21.96 4.32 2.84
N GLU A 77 -22.90 3.96 3.71
CA GLU A 77 -24.21 3.40 3.37
C GLU A 77 -24.89 4.30 2.32
N LEU A 78 -24.99 3.81 1.09
CA LEU A 78 -25.77 4.43 0.04
C LEU A 78 -27.21 3.97 0.17
N ASN A 79 -28.08 4.94 0.47
CA ASN A 79 -29.52 4.78 0.60
C ASN A 79 -30.15 4.41 -0.77
N PRO A 80 -30.73 3.20 -0.94
CA PRO A 80 -31.17 2.67 -2.24
C PRO A 80 -32.47 3.30 -2.78
N SER A 81 -33.03 4.32 -2.12
CA SER A 81 -34.37 4.84 -2.43
C SER A 81 -34.41 6.02 -3.41
N LYS A 82 -33.27 6.42 -4.00
CA LYS A 82 -33.21 7.47 -5.02
C LYS A 82 -32.23 7.03 -6.09
N LEU A 83 -32.68 6.58 -7.26
CA LEU A 83 -32.02 6.82 -8.57
C LEU A 83 -32.73 6.07 -9.70
N GLU A 84 -32.65 6.68 -10.89
CA GLU A 84 -33.47 6.45 -12.07
C GLU A 84 -32.94 5.30 -12.96
N LYS A 85 -33.78 4.87 -13.91
CA LYS A 85 -33.74 3.61 -14.66
C LYS A 85 -32.48 3.40 -15.52
N ASN A 86 -31.89 2.20 -15.42
CA ASN A 86 -31.24 1.31 -16.42
C ASN A 86 -30.45 1.83 -17.66
N GLU A 87 -30.55 3.06 -18.14
CA GLU A 87 -29.82 3.53 -19.35
C GLU A 87 -28.36 3.93 -19.06
N ASP A 88 -28.03 4.32 -17.84
CA ASP A 88 -26.68 4.77 -17.49
C ASP A 88 -25.70 3.62 -17.14
N VAL A 89 -26.19 2.46 -16.73
CA VAL A 89 -25.32 1.40 -16.17
C VAL A 89 -24.38 0.80 -17.23
N SER A 90 -24.86 0.56 -18.45
CA SER A 90 -24.03 0.04 -19.54
C SER A 90 -22.98 1.06 -20.00
N LEU A 91 -23.32 2.35 -20.02
CA LEU A 91 -22.39 3.44 -20.34
C LEU A 91 -21.33 3.61 -19.24
N ASN A 92 -21.75 3.56 -17.97
CA ASN A 92 -20.85 3.63 -16.82
C ASN A 92 -19.90 2.43 -16.76
N LEU A 93 -20.40 1.23 -17.05
CA LEU A 93 -19.56 0.03 -17.16
C LEU A 93 -18.56 0.17 -18.32
N ALA A 94 -19.01 0.61 -19.50
CA ALA A 94 -18.12 0.84 -20.64
C ALA A 94 -17.05 1.89 -20.33
N HIS A 95 -17.43 2.98 -19.64
CA HIS A 95 -16.48 4.00 -19.19
C HIS A 95 -15.46 3.44 -18.19
N LEU A 96 -15.92 2.65 -17.21
CA LEU A 96 -15.06 1.97 -16.24
C LEU A 96 -14.09 1.00 -16.94
N LEU A 97 -14.57 0.18 -17.88
CA LEU A 97 -13.76 -0.75 -18.64
C LEU A 97 -12.71 -0.05 -19.51
N ASN A 98 -13.03 1.11 -20.08
CA ASN A 98 -12.07 1.93 -20.80
C ASN A 98 -10.97 2.48 -19.88
N ILE A 99 -11.34 3.02 -18.71
CA ILE A 99 -10.38 3.47 -17.69
C ILE A 99 -9.48 2.31 -17.25
N LEU A 100 -10.07 1.13 -17.00
CA LEU A 100 -9.32 -0.06 -16.57
C LEU A 100 -8.35 -0.55 -17.65
N SER A 101 -8.77 -0.55 -18.90
CA SER A 101 -7.93 -0.96 -20.02
C SER A 101 -6.76 -0.01 -20.21
N GLU A 102 -7.02 1.31 -20.20
CA GLU A 102 -5.97 2.33 -20.29
C GLU A 102 -4.97 2.23 -19.11
N LEU A 103 -5.49 2.05 -17.89
CA LEU A 103 -4.68 1.97 -16.67
C LEU A 103 -3.78 0.72 -16.67
N VAL A 104 -4.35 -0.45 -16.95
CA VAL A 104 -3.60 -1.71 -16.92
C VAL A 104 -2.56 -1.75 -18.03
N GLU A 105 -2.83 -1.15 -19.20
CA GLU A 105 -1.82 -1.02 -20.26
C GLU A 105 -0.64 -0.16 -19.79
N LYS A 106 -0.89 1.01 -19.20
CA LYS A 106 0.17 1.88 -18.66
C LYS A 106 0.98 1.18 -17.56
N ILE A 107 0.30 0.41 -16.69
CA ILE A 107 0.97 -0.38 -15.64
C ILE A 107 1.93 -1.40 -16.25
N PHE A 108 1.50 -2.16 -17.27
CA PHE A 108 2.33 -3.15 -17.91
C PHE A 108 3.48 -2.54 -18.70
N MET A 109 3.27 -1.41 -19.38
CA MET A 109 4.34 -0.68 -20.08
C MET A 109 5.38 -0.08 -19.11
N ALA A 110 4.97 0.22 -17.88
CA ALA A 110 5.83 0.75 -16.84
C ALA A 110 6.63 -0.35 -16.09
N ALA A 111 6.60 -1.60 -16.55
CA ALA A 111 7.30 -2.72 -15.88
C ALA A 111 8.81 -2.45 -15.73
N GLU A 112 9.43 -1.87 -16.75
CA GLU A 112 10.89 -1.67 -16.79
C GLU A 112 11.42 -0.68 -15.75
N ILE A 113 10.58 0.23 -15.24
CA ILE A 113 10.96 1.23 -14.24
C ILE A 113 10.62 0.79 -12.81
N LEU A 114 10.17 -0.46 -12.63
CA LEU A 114 9.86 -1.01 -11.31
C LEU A 114 11.13 -1.38 -10.55
N PRO A 115 11.24 -0.99 -9.26
CA PRO A 115 12.37 -1.42 -8.46
C PRO A 115 12.31 -2.94 -8.19
N PRO A 116 13.45 -3.64 -8.16
CA PRO A 116 13.51 -5.06 -7.80
C PRO A 116 12.91 -5.35 -6.42
N GLY A 117 12.19 -6.46 -6.29
CA GLY A 117 11.52 -6.85 -5.03
C GLY A 117 10.19 -6.13 -4.78
N PHE A 118 9.58 -5.59 -5.84
CA PHE A 118 8.30 -4.91 -5.83
C PHE A 118 7.13 -5.83 -5.41
N VAL A 119 6.21 -5.29 -4.60
CA VAL A 119 4.95 -5.98 -4.24
C VAL A 119 3.76 -5.24 -4.82
N PHE A 120 3.31 -5.69 -6.00
CA PHE A 120 2.28 -5.06 -6.83
C PHE A 120 1.04 -4.58 -6.06
N LEU A 121 0.44 -5.48 -5.27
CA LEU A 121 -0.81 -5.23 -4.57
C LEU A 121 -0.71 -4.13 -3.51
N ARG A 122 0.45 -4.00 -2.87
CA ARG A 122 0.66 -3.07 -1.76
C ARG A 122 1.06 -1.67 -2.21
N LEU A 123 1.32 -1.47 -3.50
CA LEU A 123 1.60 -0.13 -4.02
C LEU A 123 0.47 0.41 -4.89
N ILE A 124 0.07 -0.35 -5.92
CA ILE A 124 -0.85 0.17 -6.94
C ILE A 124 -2.22 0.49 -6.34
N CYS A 125 -2.81 -0.44 -5.59
CA CYS A 125 -4.14 -0.23 -5.03
C CYS A 125 -4.17 0.92 -4.01
N PRO A 126 -3.23 1.02 -3.05
CA PRO A 126 -3.12 2.19 -2.17
C PRO A 126 -2.86 3.50 -2.91
N ALA A 127 -2.08 3.50 -4.01
CA ALA A 127 -1.85 4.70 -4.82
C ALA A 127 -3.09 5.17 -5.58
N ILE A 128 -3.94 4.24 -6.04
CA ILE A 128 -5.23 4.57 -6.67
C ILE A 128 -6.23 5.08 -5.62
N LEU A 129 -6.30 4.43 -4.45
CA LEU A 129 -7.25 4.80 -3.39
C LEU A 129 -6.87 6.10 -2.66
N ASN A 130 -5.58 6.36 -2.49
CA ASN A 130 -5.05 7.56 -1.84
C ASN A 130 -3.92 8.21 -2.64
N PRO A 131 -4.23 8.81 -3.80
CA PRO A 131 -3.25 9.44 -4.70
C PRO A 131 -2.47 10.60 -4.08
N ARG A 132 -3.01 11.23 -3.02
CA ARG A 132 -2.31 12.28 -2.26
C ARG A 132 -1.02 11.77 -1.62
N MET A 133 -1.00 10.51 -1.17
CA MET A 133 0.18 9.92 -0.54
C MET A 133 1.39 9.83 -1.48
N PHE A 134 1.14 9.85 -2.78
CA PHE A 134 2.15 9.81 -3.84
C PHE A 134 2.34 11.17 -4.52
N ASN A 135 1.76 12.25 -3.99
CA ASN A 135 1.80 13.59 -4.59
C ASN A 135 1.26 13.62 -6.03
N ILE A 136 0.26 12.80 -6.35
CA ILE A 136 -0.41 12.80 -7.66
C ILE A 136 -1.43 13.94 -7.73
N ILE A 137 -2.18 14.16 -6.65
CA ILE A 137 -3.22 15.20 -6.53
C ILE A 137 -2.98 16.07 -5.31
N ALA A 138 -3.39 17.34 -5.38
CA ALA A 138 -3.35 18.28 -4.27
C ALA A 138 -4.68 18.31 -3.49
N ASP A 139 -5.80 18.42 -4.20
CA ASP A 139 -7.15 18.50 -3.63
C ASP A 139 -7.76 17.11 -3.40
N PRO A 140 -8.74 16.96 -2.50
CA PRO A 140 -9.37 15.66 -2.27
C PRO A 140 -10.32 15.33 -3.44
N PRO A 141 -10.48 14.05 -3.80
CA PRO A 141 -11.42 13.66 -4.84
C PRO A 141 -12.86 14.03 -4.47
N SER A 142 -13.66 14.38 -5.49
CA SER A 142 -15.12 14.47 -5.35
C SER A 142 -15.71 13.11 -4.98
N SER A 143 -16.95 13.06 -4.48
CA SER A 143 -17.62 11.79 -4.16
C SER A 143 -17.65 10.83 -5.35
N THR A 144 -17.91 11.35 -6.56
CA THR A 144 -17.91 10.58 -7.81
C THR A 144 -16.52 10.07 -8.15
N ALA A 145 -15.50 10.93 -8.11
CA ALA A 145 -14.12 10.52 -8.40
C ALA A 145 -13.60 9.47 -7.40
N ALA A 146 -13.88 9.66 -6.10
CA ALA A 146 -13.51 8.71 -5.05
C ALA A 146 -14.17 7.34 -5.26
N ARG A 147 -15.44 7.34 -5.68
CA ARG A 147 -16.17 6.12 -6.02
C ARG A 147 -15.55 5.42 -7.23
N THR A 148 -15.25 6.15 -8.30
CA THR A 148 -14.58 5.61 -9.50
C THR A 148 -13.21 5.02 -9.16
N LEU A 149 -12.38 5.73 -8.39
CA LEU A 149 -11.09 5.22 -7.92
C LEU A 149 -11.23 3.91 -7.13
N THR A 150 -12.27 3.80 -6.30
CA THR A 150 -12.57 2.57 -5.55
C THR A 150 -12.90 1.39 -6.47
N LEU A 151 -13.76 1.60 -7.47
CA LEU A 151 -14.12 0.56 -8.44
C LEU A 151 -12.94 0.14 -9.32
N VAL A 152 -12.09 1.10 -9.68
CA VAL A 152 -10.85 0.87 -10.42
C VAL A 152 -9.88 0.03 -9.58
N ALA A 153 -9.58 0.47 -8.35
CA ALA A 153 -8.69 -0.25 -7.45
C ALA A 153 -9.17 -1.68 -7.20
N LYS A 154 -10.48 -1.87 -6.99
CA LYS A 154 -11.07 -3.20 -6.76
C LYS A 154 -10.95 -4.13 -7.96
N SER A 155 -11.19 -3.61 -9.16
CA SER A 155 -11.05 -4.39 -10.40
C SER A 155 -9.59 -4.79 -10.65
N VAL A 156 -8.64 -3.87 -10.45
CA VAL A 156 -7.20 -4.15 -10.56
C VAL A 156 -6.75 -5.16 -9.49
N GLN A 157 -7.25 -5.04 -8.26
CA GLN A 157 -6.99 -5.98 -7.18
C GLN A 157 -7.48 -7.39 -7.52
N ASN A 158 -8.68 -7.53 -8.07
CA ASN A 158 -9.21 -8.84 -8.48
C ASN A 158 -8.42 -9.43 -9.65
N LEU A 159 -8.04 -8.61 -10.64
CA LEU A 159 -7.16 -9.04 -11.72
C LEU A 159 -5.82 -9.57 -11.19
N ALA A 160 -5.16 -8.85 -10.28
CA ALA A 160 -3.90 -9.26 -9.69
C ALA A 160 -4.03 -10.49 -8.77
N ASN A 161 -5.16 -10.65 -8.10
CA ASN A 161 -5.51 -11.86 -7.36
C ASN A 161 -5.92 -13.03 -8.28
N LEU A 162 -6.04 -12.80 -9.59
CA LEU A 162 -6.44 -13.78 -10.59
C LEU A 162 -7.83 -14.39 -10.33
N VAL A 163 -8.71 -13.63 -9.66
CA VAL A 163 -10.08 -14.00 -9.30
C VAL A 163 -11.12 -13.13 -9.99
N GLU A 164 -12.28 -13.70 -10.25
CA GLU A 164 -13.44 -13.01 -10.82
C GLU A 164 -14.38 -12.51 -9.72
N PHE A 165 -15.19 -11.52 -10.05
CA PHE A 165 -16.33 -11.13 -9.22
C PHE A 165 -17.39 -12.24 -9.24
N GLY A 166 -17.79 -12.70 -8.06
CA GLY A 166 -18.83 -13.73 -7.88
C GLY A 166 -20.12 -13.17 -7.30
N ALA A 167 -21.01 -14.06 -6.84
CA ALA A 167 -22.34 -13.72 -6.32
C ALA A 167 -22.34 -12.77 -5.10
N LYS A 168 -21.20 -12.57 -4.43
CA LYS A 168 -21.07 -11.57 -3.36
C LYS A 168 -21.07 -10.13 -3.88
N GLU A 169 -20.70 -9.93 -5.15
CA GLU A 169 -20.50 -8.62 -5.77
C GLU A 169 -21.10 -8.58 -7.19
N PRO A 170 -22.41 -8.85 -7.33
CA PRO A 170 -23.04 -9.05 -8.64
C PRO A 170 -22.97 -7.80 -9.53
N TYR A 171 -22.92 -6.61 -8.92
CA TYR A 171 -22.79 -5.34 -9.63
C TYR A 171 -21.45 -5.19 -10.39
N MET A 172 -20.43 -5.99 -10.07
CA MET A 172 -19.11 -5.97 -10.76
C MET A 172 -18.94 -7.10 -11.78
N GLU A 173 -19.94 -7.97 -11.97
CA GLU A 173 -19.85 -9.12 -12.87
C GLU A 173 -19.52 -8.71 -14.32
N GLY A 174 -19.99 -7.52 -14.73
CA GLY A 174 -19.67 -6.93 -16.03
C GLY A 174 -18.17 -6.66 -16.27
N VAL A 175 -17.34 -6.68 -15.22
CA VAL A 175 -15.88 -6.52 -15.31
C VAL A 175 -15.15 -7.87 -15.52
N ASN A 176 -15.83 -9.01 -15.30
CA ASN A 176 -15.22 -10.33 -15.45
C ASN A 176 -14.63 -10.60 -16.85
N PRO A 177 -15.23 -10.16 -17.97
CA PRO A 177 -14.60 -10.31 -19.28
C PRO A 177 -13.23 -9.62 -19.36
N PHE A 178 -13.08 -8.44 -18.76
CA PHE A 178 -11.80 -7.73 -18.69
C PHE A 178 -10.77 -8.51 -17.86
N ILE A 179 -11.18 -9.08 -16.72
CA ILE A 179 -10.30 -9.89 -15.87
C ILE A 179 -9.81 -11.12 -16.65
N LYS A 180 -10.73 -11.86 -17.29
CA LYS A 180 -10.41 -13.05 -18.09
C LYS A 180 -9.40 -12.75 -19.19
N ASN A 181 -9.65 -11.68 -19.95
CA ASN A 181 -8.81 -11.30 -21.09
C ASN A 181 -7.39 -10.86 -20.68
N ASN A 182 -7.23 -10.29 -19.48
CA ASN A 182 -5.93 -9.82 -18.99
C ASN A 182 -5.22 -10.80 -18.05
N LYS A 183 -5.86 -11.91 -17.66
CA LYS A 183 -5.33 -12.87 -16.68
C LYS A 183 -3.94 -13.38 -17.04
N HIS A 184 -3.72 -13.80 -18.29
CA HIS A 184 -2.42 -14.29 -18.75
C HIS A 184 -1.34 -13.20 -18.73
N ARG A 185 -1.69 -11.98 -19.15
CA ARG A 185 -0.76 -10.83 -19.12
C ARG A 185 -0.33 -10.51 -17.69
N MET A 186 -1.28 -10.54 -16.74
CA MET A 186 -1.00 -10.33 -15.32
C MET A 186 -0.07 -11.43 -14.76
N ILE A 187 -0.27 -12.70 -15.13
CA ILE A 187 0.63 -13.79 -14.72
C ILE A 187 2.05 -13.54 -15.21
N MET A 188 2.23 -13.23 -16.50
CA MET A 188 3.55 -12.96 -17.07
C MET A 188 4.22 -11.76 -16.39
N PHE A 189 3.46 -10.70 -16.16
CA PHE A 189 3.95 -9.51 -15.48
C PHE A 189 4.39 -9.80 -14.03
N LEU A 190 3.59 -10.57 -13.27
CA LEU A 190 3.96 -10.95 -11.90
C LEU A 190 5.17 -11.91 -11.84
N ASP A 191 5.30 -12.80 -12.83
CA ASP A 191 6.45 -13.71 -12.94
C ASP A 191 7.75 -12.94 -13.24
N GLU A 192 7.69 -11.98 -14.17
CA GLU A 192 8.80 -11.09 -14.49
C GLU A 192 9.22 -10.24 -13.28
N LEU A 193 8.26 -9.75 -12.48
CA LEU A 193 8.55 -9.04 -11.24
C LEU A 193 9.22 -9.92 -10.17
N GLY A 194 8.88 -11.21 -10.14
CA GLY A 194 9.48 -12.18 -9.24
C GLY A 194 10.89 -12.60 -9.66
N ASN A 195 11.23 -12.42 -10.95
CA ASN A 195 12.49 -12.84 -11.53
C ASN A 195 13.59 -11.79 -11.32
N VAL A 196 14.07 -11.65 -10.08
CA VAL A 196 15.21 -10.80 -9.71
C VAL A 196 16.46 -11.69 -9.58
N PRO A 197 17.30 -11.82 -10.63
CA PRO A 197 18.40 -12.78 -10.65
C PRO A 197 19.54 -12.45 -9.68
N ASP A 198 19.76 -11.16 -9.38
CA ASP A 198 20.82 -10.71 -8.46
C ASP A 198 20.35 -9.52 -7.61
N LEU A 199 20.91 -9.35 -6.41
CA LEU A 199 20.70 -8.12 -5.65
C LEU A 199 21.26 -6.94 -6.46
N PRO A 200 20.47 -5.91 -6.77
CA PRO A 200 21.00 -4.72 -7.44
C PRO A 200 22.10 -4.09 -6.57
N ASP A 201 23.20 -3.66 -7.19
CA ASP A 201 24.24 -2.90 -6.51
C ASP A 201 23.60 -1.69 -5.83
N THR A 202 23.79 -1.59 -4.51
CA THR A 202 23.15 -0.59 -3.65
C THR A 202 23.71 0.80 -4.00
N THR A 203 23.12 1.46 -4.99
CA THR A 203 23.61 2.74 -5.54
C THR A 203 22.74 3.93 -5.17
N GLU A 204 21.60 3.72 -4.51
CA GLU A 204 20.76 4.81 -4.01
C GLU A 204 21.35 5.41 -2.73
N HIS A 205 22.13 6.47 -2.92
CA HIS A 205 22.54 7.36 -1.82
C HIS A 205 21.32 8.18 -1.40
N PHE A 206 20.50 7.63 -0.50
CA PHE A 206 19.53 8.44 0.22
C PHE A 206 20.28 9.56 0.94
N ARG A 207 20.04 10.80 0.54
CA ARG A 207 20.52 11.99 1.24
C ARG A 207 19.70 12.19 2.52
N THR A 208 19.75 11.24 3.43
CA THR A 208 19.21 11.43 4.78
C THR A 208 20.28 11.96 5.70
N ASP A 209 19.87 12.80 6.65
CA ASP A 209 20.73 13.24 7.73
C ASP A 209 20.87 12.08 8.72
N LEU A 210 21.83 11.18 8.43
CA LEU A 210 22.07 9.99 9.22
C LEU A 210 22.25 10.31 10.71
N SER A 211 22.83 11.47 11.03
CA SER A 211 23.02 11.88 12.42
C SER A 211 21.70 12.14 13.14
N ARG A 212 20.72 12.76 12.46
CA ARG A 212 19.38 13.00 12.97
C ARG A 212 18.58 11.70 13.10
N ASP A 213 18.66 10.83 12.10
CA ASP A 213 17.95 9.53 12.13
C ASP A 213 18.48 8.63 13.25
N LEU A 214 19.81 8.61 13.46
CA LEU A 214 20.43 7.90 14.58
C LEU A 214 20.06 8.51 15.93
N ALA A 215 19.93 9.84 16.02
CA ALA A 215 19.46 10.50 17.24
C ALA A 215 18.01 10.11 17.57
N ALA A 216 17.11 10.09 16.57
CA ALA A 216 15.74 9.62 16.76
C ALA A 216 15.69 8.14 17.20
N LEU A 217 16.53 7.27 16.62
CA LEU A 217 16.65 5.88 17.08
C LEU A 217 17.15 5.79 18.52
N HIS A 218 18.12 6.62 18.91
CA HIS A 218 18.58 6.69 20.30
C HIS A 218 17.47 7.12 21.25
N GLU A 219 16.67 8.14 20.90
CA GLU A 219 15.51 8.57 21.70
C GLU A 219 14.47 7.46 21.88
N ILE A 220 14.23 6.64 20.84
CA ILE A 220 13.36 5.46 20.94
C ILE A 220 13.94 4.44 21.92
N CYS A 221 15.25 4.18 21.86
CA CYS A 221 15.93 3.26 22.80
C CYS A 221 15.89 3.77 24.24
N VAL A 222 16.07 5.07 24.47
CA VAL A 222 15.95 5.70 25.79
C VAL A 222 14.52 5.56 26.32
N SER A 223 13.53 5.90 25.49
CA SER A 223 12.11 5.85 25.88
C SER A 223 11.64 4.44 26.25
N HIS A 224 12.26 3.40 25.68
CA HIS A 224 11.93 2.00 25.92
C HIS A 224 13.02 1.24 26.69
N SER A 225 13.89 1.93 27.43
CA SER A 225 15.05 1.33 28.09
C SER A 225 14.67 0.22 29.07
N ASP A 226 13.55 0.35 29.78
CA ASP A 226 13.10 -0.65 30.77
C ASP A 226 12.63 -1.95 30.09
N GLY A 227 11.92 -1.83 28.97
CA GLY A 227 11.54 -2.97 28.14
C GLY A 227 12.75 -3.66 27.55
N LEU A 228 13.69 -2.89 26.97
CA LEU A 228 14.95 -3.42 26.45
C LEU A 228 15.79 -4.09 27.55
N ARG A 229 15.81 -3.55 28.77
CA ARG A 229 16.50 -4.15 29.92
C ARG A 229 15.89 -5.48 30.32
N THR A 230 14.56 -5.56 30.35
CA THR A 230 13.83 -6.81 30.61
C THR A 230 14.20 -7.88 29.57
N LEU A 231 14.12 -7.55 28.28
CA LEU A 231 14.51 -8.46 27.19
C LEU A 231 15.99 -8.85 27.25
N SER A 232 16.88 -7.94 27.68
CA SER A 232 18.31 -8.24 27.84
C SER A 232 18.64 -9.23 28.97
N ASN A 233 17.69 -9.46 29.88
CA ASN A 233 17.84 -10.44 30.96
C ASN A 233 17.43 -11.85 30.53
N GLU A 234 16.66 -11.98 29.45
CA GLU A 234 16.29 -13.27 28.89
C GLU A 234 17.51 -13.99 28.28
N ARG A 235 17.56 -15.32 28.44
CA ARG A 235 18.62 -16.14 27.83
C ARG A 235 18.27 -16.39 26.36
N GLY A 236 19.15 -15.98 25.46
CA GLY A 236 18.98 -16.20 24.03
C GLY A 236 20.10 -15.58 23.21
N ALA A 237 20.08 -15.81 21.89
CA ALA A 237 21.10 -15.32 20.96
C ALA A 237 21.21 -13.78 20.95
N GLN A 238 20.10 -13.07 21.23
CA GLN A 238 20.01 -11.61 21.22
C GLN A 238 20.59 -10.95 22.49
N GLN A 239 20.83 -11.71 23.56
CA GLN A 239 21.13 -11.18 24.90
C GLN A 239 22.34 -10.23 24.89
N HIS A 240 23.44 -10.68 24.29
CA HIS A 240 24.69 -9.92 24.26
C HIS A 240 24.55 -8.62 23.44
N VAL A 241 23.74 -8.64 22.37
CA VAL A 241 23.48 -7.46 21.54
C VAL A 241 22.65 -6.44 22.31
N LEU A 242 21.59 -6.87 23.01
CA LEU A 242 20.73 -5.99 23.81
C LEU A 242 21.49 -5.33 24.97
N LYS A 243 22.37 -6.07 25.66
CA LYS A 243 23.23 -5.49 26.71
C LYS A 243 24.18 -4.43 26.16
N LYS A 244 24.76 -4.67 24.98
CA LYS A 244 25.59 -3.66 24.29
C LYS A 244 24.79 -2.43 23.89
N LEU A 245 23.59 -2.62 23.35
CA LEU A 245 22.69 -1.52 22.96
C LEU A 245 22.35 -0.62 24.16
N LEU A 246 22.02 -1.21 25.31
CA LEU A 246 21.75 -0.48 26.54
C LEU A 246 22.97 0.33 27.02
N ALA A 247 24.15 -0.29 27.01
CA ALA A 247 25.38 0.40 27.40
C ALA A 247 25.70 1.60 26.48
N ILE A 248 25.51 1.45 25.16
CA ILE A 248 25.67 2.55 24.19
C ILE A 248 24.64 3.64 24.44
N THR A 249 23.38 3.26 24.69
CA THR A 249 22.27 4.19 24.94
C THR A 249 22.55 5.05 26.18
N GLU A 250 23.00 4.44 27.27
CA GLU A 250 23.37 5.14 28.52
C GLU A 250 24.59 6.06 28.31
N LEU A 251 25.62 5.60 27.59
CA LEU A 251 26.80 6.40 27.28
C LEU A 251 26.46 7.66 26.48
N LEU A 252 25.62 7.53 25.44
CA LEU A 252 25.18 8.65 24.62
C LEU A 252 24.31 9.63 25.43
N GLN A 253 23.44 9.12 26.30
CA GLN A 253 22.62 9.94 27.19
C GLN A 253 23.50 10.78 28.15
N GLN A 254 24.53 10.18 28.74
CA GLN A 254 25.48 10.88 29.62
C GLN A 254 26.23 11.99 28.87
N ARG A 255 26.69 11.72 27.64
CA ARG A 255 27.35 12.73 26.81
C ARG A 255 26.42 13.89 26.48
N GLN A 256 25.15 13.62 26.15
CA GLN A 256 24.17 14.65 25.85
C GLN A 256 23.96 15.60 27.06
N VAL A 257 23.79 15.04 28.26
CA VAL A 257 23.63 15.80 29.50
C VAL A 257 24.88 16.66 29.78
N HIS A 258 26.07 16.08 29.60
CA HIS A 258 27.34 16.80 29.77
C HIS A 258 27.45 18.00 28.82
N TYR A 259 27.09 17.83 27.54
CA TYR A 259 27.07 18.93 26.56
C TYR A 259 26.05 20.02 26.92
N ALA A 260 24.85 19.64 27.36
CA ALA A 260 23.82 20.60 27.78
C ALA A 260 24.29 21.45 28.98
N MET A 261 24.91 20.82 29.98
CA MET A 261 25.46 21.53 31.15
C MET A 261 26.62 22.46 30.80
N SER A 262 27.51 22.04 29.90
CA SER A 262 28.65 22.86 29.50
C SER A 262 28.28 24.02 28.56
N ASN A 263 27.17 23.90 27.80
CA ASN A 263 26.65 24.99 26.98
C ASN A 263 25.78 26.00 27.76
N SER A 264 25.20 25.59 28.90
CA SER A 264 24.45 26.48 29.80
C SER A 264 25.36 27.32 30.73
N ASN A 265 26.65 27.00 30.81
CA ASN A 265 27.67 27.72 31.59
C ASN A 265 28.51 28.69 30.74
N ARG A 266 28.12 28.92 29.49
CA ARG A 266 28.67 29.95 28.59
C ARG A 266 27.62 31.02 28.35
#